data_AF-A0A7K7A9P6-F1
#
_entry.id   AF-A0A7K7A9P6-F1
#
_cell.length_a   1.000
_cell.length_b   1.000
_cell.length_c   1.000
_cell.angle_alpha   90.00
_cell.angle_beta   90.00
_cell.angle_gamma   90.00
#
_symmetry.space_group_name_H-M   'P 1'
#
loop_
_entity.id
_entity.type
_entity.pdbx_description
1 polymer ?
#
loop_
_entity_poly.entity_id
_entity_poly.type
_entity_poly.pdbx_seq_one_letter_code
_entity_poly.pdbx_strand_id
1 'polypeptide(L)'
;FLFVPAVEVKIEVVIPEKERSKEEMSPNGKASPLVYKVNGTARHYHLEEHPIASNPYHNPKDVVEASVCHVKDLENGQMREVDLGCGKALLIKENGEFYAMGHKCPHYGAPLVKGVLSKGRVRCPWHGACFNISTGDIEDFPGLDSLPRFQVKIEKEKVYIRASKQALQTQRRTKMMAKCISLSNYNLSSTNVLIIGAGAAGLVCAETLRQEGFSDRIVMCTMDRHLPYDRPKLSKSMDSHPEQIALRPKEFFRTYDIEVLTEMQVAAVDIKNKTAVFKDGFKMEYNKLLIATGNTPKSLSCKGKEVENVFNIRTPEDANRVVKLATSKNVVIVGASFLGMEVAAYLTERAHSVSVVELEEVPFKKFFGERVGRAVMKMFENNRVKFYMQTEVSELREQEGKLKEVVLKSGKVLRADVCVVGIGAVPATGFLKQSGINIDSKGFIVVNKMMQTNIPGVFAAGDAVTFPLALRNNKKVNVPHWQMAHMHGRIAALNMLAHGMEISTVPYLWTAMFGKSIRYAGHGEGFDDVVIQGDLDELKFVAFYTKSDEVVAVASMNYDPIVSKVAEVLAAGRTIRKRDVE
;
A
#
# COMPACT_ATOMS: atom_id res chain seq x y z
N PHE A 1 -31.05 -13.61 24.71
CA PHE A 1 -29.58 -13.66 24.77
C PHE A 1 -29.15 -15.12 24.63
N LEU A 2 -28.90 -15.58 23.41
CA LEU A 2 -28.36 -16.92 23.17
C LEU A 2 -26.84 -16.77 23.04
N PHE A 3 -26.13 -17.33 24.02
CA PHE A 3 -24.67 -17.46 24.04
C PHE A 3 -24.25 -18.38 22.89
N VAL A 4 -23.51 -17.86 21.92
CA VAL A 4 -22.75 -18.68 20.98
C VAL A 4 -21.45 -19.05 21.68
N PRO A 5 -21.10 -20.35 21.83
CA PRO A 5 -19.87 -20.74 22.50
C PRO A 5 -18.65 -20.27 21.69
N ALA A 6 -17.61 -19.82 22.39
CA ALA A 6 -16.34 -19.44 21.78
C ALA A 6 -15.74 -20.68 21.07
N VAL A 7 -15.58 -20.62 19.76
CA VAL A 7 -14.86 -21.63 18.99
C VAL A 7 -13.37 -21.39 19.22
N GLU A 8 -12.70 -22.29 19.95
CA GLU A 8 -11.24 -22.31 20.06
C GLU A 8 -10.64 -22.50 18.66
N VAL A 9 -9.89 -21.50 18.20
CA VAL A 9 -9.12 -21.60 16.95
C VAL A 9 -7.71 -21.98 17.34
N LYS A 10 -7.44 -23.28 17.38
CA LYS A 10 -6.07 -23.77 17.53
C LYS A 10 -5.32 -23.47 16.23
N ILE A 11 -4.42 -22.50 16.25
CA ILE A 11 -3.55 -22.18 15.10
C ILE A 11 -2.38 -23.16 15.16
N GLU A 12 -2.53 -24.33 14.55
CA GLU A 12 -1.40 -25.26 14.43
C GLU A 12 -0.40 -24.73 13.40
N VAL A 13 0.77 -24.35 13.93
CA VAL A 13 1.91 -23.88 13.17
C VAL A 13 2.79 -25.09 12.84
N VAL A 14 2.52 -25.70 11.68
CA VAL A 14 3.30 -26.84 11.19
C VAL A 14 4.64 -26.34 10.64
N ILE A 15 5.74 -26.72 11.29
CA ILE A 15 7.10 -26.47 10.81
C ILE A 15 7.32 -27.35 9.58
N PRO A 16 7.59 -26.81 8.37
CA PRO A 16 7.95 -27.64 7.23
C PRO A 16 9.30 -28.30 7.49
N GLU A 17 9.40 -29.61 7.27
CA GLU A 17 10.67 -30.33 7.25
C GLU A 17 11.63 -29.72 6.22
N LYS A 18 12.94 -29.86 6.47
CA LYS A 18 14.04 -29.25 5.71
C LYS A 18 14.07 -29.75 4.25
N GLU A 19 13.23 -29.20 3.38
CA GLU A 19 13.42 -29.36 1.93
C GLU A 19 14.59 -28.50 1.48
N ARG A 20 15.68 -29.14 1.02
CA ARG A 20 16.73 -28.49 0.25
C ARG A 20 16.18 -28.14 -1.13
N SER A 21 15.51 -27.00 -1.26
CA SER A 21 15.26 -26.36 -2.55
C SER A 21 16.03 -25.03 -2.59
N LYS A 22 16.82 -24.84 -3.66
CA LYS A 22 17.42 -23.53 -3.96
C LYS A 22 16.30 -22.61 -4.46
N GLU A 23 15.61 -21.92 -3.54
CA GLU A 23 14.74 -20.81 -3.89
C GLU A 23 15.60 -19.55 -4.12
N GLU A 24 15.89 -19.25 -5.39
CA GLU A 24 16.28 -17.89 -5.77
C GLU A 24 15.03 -17.00 -5.75
N MET A 25 14.77 -16.35 -4.61
CA MET A 25 13.92 -15.17 -4.58
C MET A 25 14.63 -14.06 -5.37
N SER A 26 14.13 -13.72 -6.56
CA SER A 26 14.56 -12.51 -7.26
C SER A 26 14.25 -11.29 -6.37
N PRO A 27 15.24 -10.49 -5.95
CA PRO A 27 15.00 -9.31 -5.12
C PRO A 27 14.35 -8.15 -5.88
N ASN A 28 14.09 -8.31 -7.17
CA ASN A 28 13.46 -7.31 -8.00
C ASN A 28 12.47 -7.99 -8.94
N GLY A 29 11.19 -7.66 -8.81
CA GLY A 29 10.25 -7.81 -9.91
C GLY A 29 10.63 -6.85 -11.02
N LYS A 30 11.69 -7.17 -11.79
CA LYS A 30 11.94 -6.54 -13.09
C LYS A 30 10.79 -6.99 -14.00
N ALA A 31 9.78 -6.13 -14.13
CA ALA A 31 8.89 -6.21 -15.27
C ALA A 31 9.75 -5.97 -16.52
N SER A 32 9.75 -6.92 -17.46
CA SER A 32 10.37 -6.72 -18.77
C SER A 32 9.75 -5.48 -19.43
N PRO A 33 10.55 -4.54 -19.96
CA PRO A 33 10.01 -3.43 -20.73
C PRO A 33 9.49 -3.95 -22.07
N LEU A 34 8.18 -3.96 -22.25
CA LEU A 34 7.59 -4.00 -23.59
C LEU A 34 7.90 -2.66 -24.25
N VAL A 35 8.89 -2.66 -25.13
CA VAL A 35 9.31 -1.51 -25.94
C VAL A 35 8.17 -1.10 -26.85
N TYR A 36 7.51 0.02 -26.54
CA TYR A 36 6.55 0.65 -27.43
C TYR A 36 7.34 1.53 -28.43
N LYS A 37 7.44 1.10 -29.69
CA LYS A 37 8.03 1.92 -30.76
C LYS A 37 7.03 3.02 -31.13
N VAL A 38 7.42 4.27 -30.91
CA VAL A 38 6.71 5.46 -31.38
C VAL A 38 7.15 5.74 -32.81
N ASN A 39 6.26 5.53 -33.77
CA ASN A 39 6.35 6.19 -35.08
C ASN A 39 5.23 7.21 -35.16
N GLY A 40 5.60 8.48 -35.20
CA GLY A 40 4.68 9.59 -35.41
C GLY A 40 4.27 9.69 -36.87
N THR A 41 3.00 10.03 -37.09
CA THR A 41 2.56 11.09 -38.01
C THR A 41 1.11 11.40 -37.65
N ALA A 42 0.82 12.68 -37.39
CA ALA A 42 -0.52 13.17 -37.11
C ALA A 42 -1.43 12.99 -38.33
N ARG A 43 -2.58 12.32 -38.15
CA ARG A 43 -3.74 12.44 -39.04
C ARG A 43 -5.01 12.40 -38.21
N HIS A 44 -5.89 13.36 -38.47
CA HIS A 44 -7.25 13.44 -37.94
C HIS A 44 -8.01 12.15 -38.25
N TYR A 45 -8.64 11.55 -37.24
CA TYR A 45 -9.59 10.46 -37.43
C TYR A 45 -10.93 10.85 -36.82
N HIS A 46 -11.97 10.67 -37.63
CA HIS A 46 -13.37 10.85 -37.31
C HIS A 46 -13.79 9.99 -36.11
N LEU A 47 -14.73 10.52 -35.31
CA LEU A 47 -15.44 9.78 -34.29
C LEU A 47 -16.15 8.56 -34.90
N GLU A 48 -15.76 7.37 -34.48
CA GLU A 48 -16.67 6.22 -34.44
C GLU A 48 -17.04 5.93 -33.00
N GLU A 49 -18.35 5.95 -32.76
CA GLU A 49 -19.01 5.64 -31.50
C GLU A 49 -18.86 4.16 -31.16
N HIS A 50 -18.11 3.80 -30.13
CA HIS A 50 -18.31 2.52 -29.44
C HIS A 50 -18.13 2.65 -27.93
N PRO A 51 -19.23 2.72 -27.16
CA PRO A 51 -19.26 2.29 -25.78
C PRO A 51 -20.16 1.05 -25.68
N ILE A 52 -19.62 -0.11 -26.05
CA ILE A 52 -20.22 -1.40 -25.69
C ILE A 52 -19.17 -2.13 -24.87
N ALA A 53 -19.54 -2.55 -23.66
CA ALA A 53 -18.75 -3.49 -22.88
C ALA A 53 -18.51 -4.71 -23.76
N SER A 54 -17.32 -4.81 -24.36
CA SER A 54 -16.99 -5.93 -25.23
C SER A 54 -16.96 -7.17 -24.36
N ASN A 55 -17.89 -8.09 -24.63
CA ASN A 55 -17.84 -9.43 -24.08
C ASN A 55 -16.43 -9.98 -24.40
N PRO A 56 -15.56 -10.30 -23.42
CA PRO A 56 -14.18 -10.73 -23.69
C PRO A 56 -14.10 -12.06 -24.46
N TYR A 57 -15.25 -12.69 -24.73
CA TYR A 57 -15.44 -13.91 -25.51
C TYR A 57 -15.95 -13.67 -26.95
N HIS A 58 -15.95 -12.43 -27.46
CA HIS A 58 -16.57 -12.10 -28.75
C HIS A 58 -15.87 -12.72 -29.98
N ASN A 59 -14.55 -12.93 -29.90
CA ASN A 59 -13.77 -13.59 -30.95
C ASN A 59 -13.35 -15.00 -30.49
N PRO A 60 -13.85 -16.08 -31.12
CA PRO A 60 -13.50 -17.45 -30.74
C PRO A 60 -11.99 -17.74 -30.74
N LYS A 61 -11.20 -17.01 -31.55
CA LYS A 61 -9.73 -17.17 -31.62
C LYS A 61 -9.00 -16.68 -30.36
N ASP A 62 -9.65 -15.81 -29.57
CA ASP A 62 -9.07 -15.17 -28.38
C ASP A 62 -9.42 -15.92 -27.07
N VAL A 63 -10.11 -17.05 -27.21
CA VAL A 63 -10.56 -17.88 -26.09
C VAL A 63 -9.81 -19.21 -26.11
N VAL A 64 -9.54 -19.75 -24.92
CA VAL A 64 -9.08 -21.13 -24.72
C VAL A 64 -10.08 -21.85 -23.83
N GLU A 65 -10.31 -23.13 -24.10
CA GLU A 65 -11.08 -24.01 -23.25
C GLU A 65 -10.27 -25.29 -23.02
N ALA A 66 -10.11 -25.68 -21.75
CA ALA A 66 -9.33 -26.84 -21.39
C ALA A 66 -9.97 -27.58 -20.22
N SER A 67 -9.93 -28.93 -20.26
CA SER A 67 -10.18 -29.77 -19.10
C SER A 67 -8.98 -29.66 -18.16
N VAL A 68 -9.20 -29.23 -16.92
CA VAL A 68 -8.12 -28.91 -15.97
C VAL A 68 -7.95 -29.95 -14.86
N CYS A 69 -9.01 -30.67 -14.47
CA CYS A 69 -8.96 -31.79 -13.53
C CYS A 69 -10.29 -32.56 -13.49
N HIS A 70 -10.34 -33.68 -12.75
CA HIS A 70 -11.60 -34.28 -12.33
C HIS A 70 -12.17 -33.56 -11.09
N VAL A 71 -13.49 -33.64 -10.90
CA VAL A 71 -14.21 -33.02 -9.76
C VAL A 71 -13.69 -33.51 -8.41
N LYS A 72 -13.26 -34.78 -8.34
CA LYS A 72 -12.69 -35.42 -7.15
C LYS A 72 -11.26 -34.98 -6.84
N ASP A 73 -10.56 -34.38 -7.80
CA ASP A 73 -9.15 -34.03 -7.63
C ASP A 73 -8.97 -32.78 -6.78
N LEU A 74 -10.03 -31.99 -6.55
CA LEU A 74 -9.98 -30.78 -5.72
C LEU A 74 -11.04 -30.89 -4.61
N GLU A 75 -10.60 -30.82 -3.37
CA GLU A 75 -11.49 -30.86 -2.21
C GLU A 75 -12.08 -29.48 -1.91
N ASN A 76 -13.18 -29.46 -1.16
CA ASN A 76 -13.79 -28.20 -0.74
C ASN A 76 -12.84 -27.40 0.16
N GLY A 77 -12.67 -26.11 -0.12
CA GLY A 77 -11.72 -25.22 0.57
C GLY A 77 -10.32 -25.23 -0.05
N GLN A 78 -10.10 -25.94 -1.16
CA GLN A 78 -8.80 -25.98 -1.83
C GLN A 78 -8.72 -25.00 -3.01
N MET A 79 -7.49 -24.59 -3.30
CA MET A 79 -7.10 -23.83 -4.48
C MET A 79 -6.02 -24.58 -5.25
N ARG A 80 -6.05 -24.48 -6.58
CA ARG A 80 -5.04 -25.08 -7.46
C ARG A 80 -4.72 -24.14 -8.62
N GLU A 81 -3.43 -23.96 -8.89
CA GLU A 81 -3.00 -23.33 -10.13
C GLU A 81 -3.09 -24.34 -11.28
N VAL A 82 -3.76 -23.98 -12.37
CA VAL A 82 -3.98 -24.84 -13.54
C VAL A 82 -3.49 -24.16 -14.80
N ASP A 83 -2.91 -24.96 -15.71
CA ASP A 83 -2.39 -24.50 -16.99
C ASP A 83 -3.43 -24.70 -18.11
N LEU A 84 -3.65 -23.67 -18.92
CA LEU A 84 -4.51 -23.70 -20.11
C LEU A 84 -3.69 -23.68 -21.41
N GLY A 85 -2.39 -23.95 -21.34
CA GLY A 85 -1.44 -23.96 -22.47
C GLY A 85 -0.94 -22.59 -22.90
N CYS A 86 -1.79 -21.55 -22.82
CA CYS A 86 -1.44 -20.17 -23.15
C CYS A 86 -1.36 -19.24 -21.93
N GLY A 87 -1.38 -19.81 -20.72
CA GLY A 87 -1.37 -19.07 -19.46
C GLY A 87 -2.06 -19.88 -18.35
N LYS A 88 -2.04 -19.33 -17.14
CA LYS A 88 -2.51 -20.04 -15.94
C LYS A 88 -3.69 -19.35 -15.27
N ALA A 89 -4.51 -20.15 -14.61
CA ALA A 89 -5.63 -19.71 -13.78
C ALA A 89 -5.55 -20.31 -12.39
N LEU A 90 -6.22 -19.68 -11.43
CA LEU A 90 -6.48 -20.24 -10.11
C LEU A 90 -7.86 -20.88 -10.13
N LEU A 91 -7.90 -22.20 -10.01
CA LEU A 91 -9.11 -22.98 -9.77
C LEU A 91 -9.35 -23.06 -8.27
N ILE A 92 -10.59 -22.80 -7.85
CA ILE A 92 -10.99 -22.79 -6.45
C ILE A 92 -12.24 -23.65 -6.32
N LYS A 93 -12.33 -24.44 -5.26
CA LYS A 93 -13.58 -25.11 -4.87
C LYS A 93 -14.02 -24.65 -3.49
N GLU A 94 -15.18 -24.04 -3.39
CA GLU A 94 -15.75 -23.60 -2.11
C GLU A 94 -17.27 -23.84 -2.12
N ASN A 95 -17.79 -24.32 -0.99
CA ASN A 95 -19.18 -24.76 -0.82
C ASN A 95 -19.69 -25.71 -1.93
N GLY A 96 -18.81 -26.58 -2.43
CA GLY A 96 -19.12 -27.54 -3.51
C GLY A 96 -19.12 -26.94 -4.93
N GLU A 97 -18.99 -25.62 -5.07
CA GLU A 97 -18.92 -24.94 -6.36
C GLU A 97 -17.48 -24.70 -6.80
N PHE A 98 -17.27 -24.63 -8.12
CA PHE A 98 -15.96 -24.31 -8.70
C PHE A 98 -15.93 -22.90 -9.27
N TYR A 99 -14.85 -22.19 -8.96
CA TYR A 99 -14.57 -20.84 -9.46
C TYR A 99 -13.20 -20.83 -10.15
N ALA A 100 -13.05 -19.95 -11.14
CA ALA A 100 -11.79 -19.75 -11.83
C ALA A 100 -11.50 -18.26 -12.02
N MET A 101 -10.28 -17.85 -11.67
CA MET A 101 -9.85 -16.45 -11.74
C MET A 101 -8.35 -16.33 -12.05
N GLY A 102 -7.86 -15.11 -12.23
CA GLY A 102 -6.42 -14.85 -12.35
C GLY A 102 -5.63 -15.43 -11.17
N HIS A 103 -4.46 -16.00 -11.44
CA HIS A 103 -3.65 -16.74 -10.48
C HIS A 103 -2.60 -15.91 -9.73
N LYS A 104 -2.33 -14.68 -10.20
CA LYS A 104 -1.37 -13.76 -9.59
C LYS A 104 -2.07 -12.50 -9.09
N CYS A 105 -1.72 -12.07 -7.89
CA CYS A 105 -2.16 -10.79 -7.34
C CYS A 105 -1.70 -9.64 -8.26
N PRO A 106 -2.60 -8.76 -8.75
CA PRO A 106 -2.26 -7.70 -9.69
C PRO A 106 -1.43 -6.57 -9.07
N HIS A 107 -1.23 -6.55 -7.74
CA HIS A 107 -0.34 -5.60 -7.06
C HIS A 107 1.13 -5.87 -7.47
N TYR A 108 1.80 -6.84 -6.86
CA TYR A 108 3.20 -7.19 -7.16
C TYR A 108 3.38 -8.65 -7.62
N GLY A 109 2.32 -9.32 -8.09
CA GLY A 109 2.43 -10.62 -8.76
C GLY A 109 2.50 -11.84 -7.84
N ALA A 110 2.13 -11.70 -6.57
CA ALA A 110 2.12 -12.81 -5.60
C ALA A 110 1.28 -13.99 -6.11
N PRO A 111 1.78 -15.24 -6.03
CA PRO A 111 1.00 -16.42 -6.42
C PRO A 111 -0.15 -16.62 -5.42
N LEU A 112 -1.39 -16.50 -5.89
CA LEU A 112 -2.58 -16.55 -5.03
C LEU A 112 -2.90 -17.96 -4.52
N VAL A 113 -2.39 -19.00 -5.19
CA VAL A 113 -2.44 -20.38 -4.70
C VAL A 113 -1.71 -20.54 -3.35
N LYS A 114 -0.71 -19.69 -3.06
CA LYS A 114 -0.02 -19.64 -1.75
C LYS A 114 -0.75 -18.72 -0.73
N GLY A 115 -1.90 -18.16 -1.11
CA GLY A 115 -2.71 -17.27 -0.27
C GLY A 115 -3.63 -18.02 0.69
N VAL A 116 -4.64 -17.31 1.17
CA VAL A 116 -5.63 -17.86 2.10
C VAL A 116 -7.03 -17.71 1.50
N LEU A 117 -7.70 -18.83 1.26
CA LEU A 117 -9.13 -18.85 0.92
C LEU A 117 -9.96 -18.80 2.20
N SER A 118 -10.89 -17.87 2.28
CA SER A 118 -11.77 -17.70 3.44
C SER A 118 -13.01 -16.91 3.04
N LYS A 119 -14.21 -17.50 3.24
CA LYS A 119 -15.51 -16.83 3.09
C LYS A 119 -15.69 -16.15 1.73
N GLY A 120 -15.53 -16.87 0.62
CA GLY A 120 -15.79 -16.31 -0.71
C GLY A 120 -14.72 -15.35 -1.24
N ARG A 121 -13.55 -15.27 -0.58
CA ARG A 121 -12.43 -14.45 -1.04
C ARG A 121 -11.07 -15.11 -0.84
N VAL A 122 -10.09 -14.70 -1.65
CA VAL A 122 -8.69 -15.07 -1.50
C VAL A 122 -7.87 -13.87 -1.03
N ARG A 123 -7.18 -14.03 0.11
CA ARG A 123 -6.20 -13.06 0.61
C ARG A 123 -4.81 -13.39 0.07
N CYS A 124 -4.20 -12.39 -0.55
CA CYS A 124 -2.85 -12.41 -1.08
C CYS A 124 -1.82 -12.63 0.04
N PRO A 125 -0.90 -13.60 -0.10
CA PRO A 125 0.02 -13.94 0.97
C PRO A 125 1.02 -12.80 1.25
N TRP A 126 1.41 -12.04 0.23
CA TRP A 126 2.49 -11.05 0.33
C TRP A 126 2.05 -9.76 1.01
N HIS A 127 0.95 -9.17 0.55
CA HIS A 127 0.56 -7.81 0.92
C HIS A 127 -0.86 -7.72 1.48
N GLY A 128 -1.59 -8.83 1.58
CA GLY A 128 -2.91 -8.87 2.23
C GLY A 128 -4.09 -8.41 1.38
N ALA A 129 -3.89 -8.03 0.11
CA ALA A 129 -4.98 -7.71 -0.82
C ALA A 129 -5.98 -8.86 -0.94
N CYS A 130 -7.27 -8.57 -0.99
CA CYS A 130 -8.33 -9.58 -1.04
C CYS A 130 -9.13 -9.49 -2.31
N PHE A 131 -9.50 -10.64 -2.87
CA PHE A 131 -10.28 -10.73 -4.10
C PHE A 131 -11.45 -11.68 -3.91
N ASN A 132 -12.64 -11.21 -4.28
CA ASN A 132 -13.85 -12.03 -4.30
C ASN A 132 -13.71 -13.17 -5.31
N ILE A 133 -14.00 -14.43 -4.93
CA ILE A 133 -13.81 -15.57 -5.83
C ILE A 133 -14.86 -15.63 -6.95
N SER A 134 -16.05 -15.09 -6.68
CA SER A 134 -17.18 -15.12 -7.61
C SER A 134 -17.09 -14.04 -8.68
N THR A 135 -16.58 -12.85 -8.33
CA THR A 135 -16.49 -11.71 -9.27
C THR A 135 -15.06 -11.41 -9.71
N GLY A 136 -14.06 -11.83 -8.95
CA GLY A 136 -12.66 -11.42 -9.09
C GLY A 136 -12.40 -10.00 -8.59
N ASP A 137 -13.40 -9.28 -8.08
CA ASP A 137 -13.25 -7.89 -7.63
C ASP A 137 -12.31 -7.79 -6.44
N ILE A 138 -11.49 -6.74 -6.42
CA ILE A 138 -10.70 -6.38 -5.23
C ILE A 138 -11.63 -5.88 -4.12
N GLU A 139 -11.58 -6.53 -2.96
CA GLU A 139 -12.38 -6.22 -1.78
C GLU A 139 -11.55 -5.53 -0.69
N ASP A 140 -10.27 -5.88 -0.60
CA ASP A 140 -9.31 -5.27 0.32
C ASP A 140 -7.98 -5.01 -0.40
N PHE A 141 -7.26 -4.00 0.06
CA PHE A 141 -6.11 -3.41 -0.59
C PHE A 141 -4.80 -4.02 -0.05
N PRO A 142 -3.61 -3.75 -0.63
CA PRO A 142 -3.27 -2.80 -1.70
C PRO A 142 -3.50 -3.31 -3.13
N GLY A 143 -3.57 -2.37 -4.07
CA GLY A 143 -3.78 -2.63 -5.49
C GLY A 143 -4.92 -1.78 -6.04
N LEU A 144 -5.01 -1.68 -7.37
CA LEU A 144 -6.06 -0.92 -8.06
C LEU A 144 -6.92 -1.79 -8.97
N ASP A 145 -6.36 -2.90 -9.45
CA ASP A 145 -7.03 -3.78 -10.39
C ASP A 145 -7.62 -5.00 -9.68
N SER A 146 -8.75 -5.44 -10.22
CA SER A 146 -9.38 -6.71 -9.90
C SER A 146 -8.74 -7.84 -10.70
N LEU A 147 -9.14 -9.08 -10.42
CA LEU A 147 -8.74 -10.25 -11.19
C LEU A 147 -9.73 -10.53 -12.32
N PRO A 148 -9.25 -11.04 -13.47
CA PRO A 148 -10.14 -11.59 -14.47
C PRO A 148 -10.82 -12.84 -13.91
N ARG A 149 -12.10 -13.02 -14.28
CA ARG A 149 -12.88 -14.22 -13.98
C ARG A 149 -12.99 -15.07 -15.24
N PHE A 150 -12.90 -16.38 -15.07
CA PHE A 150 -13.04 -17.36 -16.14
C PHE A 150 -14.30 -18.19 -15.94
N GLN A 151 -14.88 -18.66 -17.04
CA GLN A 151 -16.06 -19.53 -16.99
C GLN A 151 -15.63 -20.94 -16.59
N VAL A 152 -16.38 -21.57 -15.69
CA VAL A 152 -16.18 -22.95 -15.28
C VAL A 152 -17.38 -23.79 -15.71
N LYS A 153 -17.12 -24.97 -16.26
CA LYS A 153 -18.14 -25.94 -16.67
C LYS A 153 -17.75 -27.33 -16.16
N ILE A 154 -18.73 -28.12 -15.71
CA ILE A 154 -18.51 -29.51 -15.32
C ILE A 154 -19.21 -30.41 -16.35
N GLU A 155 -18.45 -31.33 -16.95
CA GLU A 155 -19.00 -32.35 -17.86
C GLU A 155 -18.36 -33.70 -17.57
N LYS A 156 -19.18 -34.76 -17.42
CA LYS A 156 -18.69 -36.14 -17.22
C LYS A 156 -17.57 -36.22 -16.16
N GLU A 157 -17.82 -35.60 -15.00
CA GLU A 157 -16.89 -35.51 -13.86
C GLU A 157 -15.59 -34.73 -14.10
N LYS A 158 -15.44 -34.04 -15.23
CA LYS A 158 -14.30 -33.18 -15.53
C LYS A 158 -14.67 -31.72 -15.38
N VAL A 159 -13.73 -30.94 -14.85
CA VAL A 159 -13.83 -29.48 -14.72
C VAL A 159 -13.13 -28.84 -15.91
N TYR A 160 -13.87 -28.00 -16.63
CA TYR A 160 -13.39 -27.23 -17.77
C TYR A 160 -13.33 -25.75 -17.40
N ILE A 161 -12.26 -25.08 -17.82
CA ILE A 161 -12.16 -23.62 -17.75
C ILE A 161 -12.16 -23.06 -19.16
N ARG A 162 -13.02 -22.07 -19.40
CA ARG A 162 -13.02 -21.25 -20.61
C ARG A 162 -12.59 -19.83 -20.27
N ALA A 163 -11.53 -19.35 -20.91
CA ALA A 163 -10.85 -18.12 -20.55
C ALA A 163 -10.38 -17.32 -21.78
N SER A 164 -10.33 -15.99 -21.66
CA SER A 164 -9.65 -15.13 -22.64
C SER A 164 -8.14 -15.28 -22.52
N LYS A 165 -7.45 -15.50 -23.64
CA LYS A 165 -5.98 -15.60 -23.72
C LYS A 165 -5.30 -14.34 -23.20
N GLN A 166 -5.83 -13.17 -23.56
CA GLN A 166 -5.30 -11.89 -23.07
C GLN A 166 -5.43 -11.77 -21.54
N ALA A 167 -6.58 -12.15 -20.98
CA ALA A 167 -6.81 -12.10 -19.54
C ALA A 167 -5.89 -13.06 -18.76
N LEU A 168 -5.57 -14.23 -19.35
CA LEU A 168 -4.57 -15.17 -18.82
C LEU A 168 -3.14 -14.61 -18.87
N GLN A 169 -2.86 -13.63 -19.71
CA GLN A 169 -1.55 -12.98 -19.78
C GLN A 169 -1.45 -11.76 -18.87
N THR A 170 -2.48 -10.91 -18.86
CA THR A 170 -2.46 -9.65 -18.09
C THR A 170 -2.66 -9.87 -16.60
N GLN A 171 -3.40 -10.92 -16.21
CA GLN A 171 -3.72 -11.27 -14.81
C GLN A 171 -4.36 -10.12 -14.00
N ARG A 172 -4.98 -9.16 -14.70
CA ARG A 172 -5.59 -7.97 -14.10
C ARG A 172 -6.78 -7.49 -14.91
N ARG A 173 -7.72 -6.85 -14.25
CA ARG A 173 -8.93 -6.27 -14.81
C ARG A 173 -9.25 -4.96 -14.10
N THR A 174 -9.24 -3.86 -14.83
CA THR A 174 -9.82 -2.60 -14.34
C THR A 174 -11.34 -2.75 -14.25
N LYS A 175 -11.96 -2.32 -13.16
CA LYS A 175 -13.42 -2.32 -13.04
C LYS A 175 -14.03 -1.36 -14.06
N MET A 176 -15.25 -1.65 -14.49
CA MET A 176 -16.00 -0.73 -15.34
C MET A 176 -16.20 0.59 -14.58
N MET A 177 -16.09 1.69 -15.31
CA MET A 177 -16.13 3.04 -14.76
C MET A 177 -16.93 3.93 -15.69
N ALA A 178 -17.74 4.81 -15.09
CA ALA A 178 -18.41 5.89 -15.79
C ALA A 178 -17.39 6.92 -16.31
N LYS A 179 -17.87 7.75 -17.23
CA LYS A 179 -17.16 8.92 -17.76
C LYS A 179 -17.93 10.19 -17.39
N CYS A 180 -17.30 11.34 -17.53
CA CYS A 180 -17.99 12.61 -17.33
C CYS A 180 -18.99 12.81 -18.49
N ILE A 181 -20.26 13.11 -18.17
CA ILE A 181 -21.30 13.28 -19.21
C ILE A 181 -21.23 14.66 -19.89
N SER A 182 -20.68 15.67 -19.22
CA SER A 182 -20.58 17.03 -19.79
C SER A 182 -19.33 17.74 -19.31
N LEU A 183 -18.25 17.71 -20.10
CA LEU A 183 -17.07 18.54 -19.83
C LEU A 183 -17.23 19.98 -20.35
N SER A 184 -18.15 20.22 -21.30
CA SER A 184 -18.26 21.48 -22.04
C SER A 184 -18.92 22.63 -21.26
N ASN A 185 -19.58 22.35 -20.14
CA ASN A 185 -20.38 23.33 -19.38
C ASN A 185 -19.82 23.68 -18.00
N TYR A 186 -18.63 23.20 -17.62
CA TYR A 186 -18.05 23.49 -16.30
C TYR A 186 -17.16 24.74 -16.33
N ASN A 187 -17.40 25.64 -15.39
CA ASN A 187 -16.45 26.70 -15.06
C ASN A 187 -15.19 26.07 -14.48
N LEU A 188 -14.00 26.44 -14.99
CA LEU A 188 -12.72 25.94 -14.48
C LEU A 188 -12.55 26.17 -12.97
N SER A 189 -13.20 27.19 -12.41
CA SER A 189 -13.18 27.51 -10.98
C SER A 189 -14.19 26.73 -10.12
N SER A 190 -14.94 25.76 -10.65
CA SER A 190 -15.89 24.95 -9.87
C SER A 190 -15.88 23.46 -10.23
N THR A 191 -16.08 22.59 -9.24
CA THR A 191 -16.12 21.13 -9.43
C THR A 191 -17.15 20.47 -8.51
N ASN A 192 -17.67 19.31 -8.88
CA ASN A 192 -18.57 18.56 -7.99
C ASN A 192 -17.77 17.90 -6.87
N VAL A 193 -16.61 17.32 -7.21
CA VAL A 193 -15.69 16.73 -6.23
C VAL A 193 -14.31 17.34 -6.39
N LEU A 194 -13.80 17.92 -5.31
CA LEU A 194 -12.40 18.32 -5.17
C LEU A 194 -11.68 17.34 -4.25
N ILE A 195 -10.53 16.83 -4.69
CA ILE A 195 -9.66 15.95 -3.93
C ILE A 195 -8.32 16.65 -3.74
N ILE A 196 -7.99 17.02 -2.50
CA ILE A 196 -6.70 17.62 -2.15
C ILE A 196 -5.73 16.50 -1.79
N GLY A 197 -4.82 16.17 -2.70
CA GLY A 197 -3.80 15.13 -2.58
C GLY A 197 -4.02 13.98 -3.57
N ALA A 198 -3.03 13.75 -4.43
CA ALA A 198 -3.07 12.72 -5.49
C ALA A 198 -2.27 11.45 -5.11
N GLY A 199 -2.28 11.07 -3.83
CA GLY A 199 -1.72 9.79 -3.36
C GLY A 199 -2.71 8.63 -3.50
N ALA A 200 -2.39 7.47 -2.92
CA ALA A 200 -3.23 6.27 -2.91
C ALA A 200 -4.70 6.55 -2.52
N ALA A 201 -4.93 7.32 -1.45
CA ALA A 201 -6.27 7.65 -0.97
C ALA A 201 -7.05 8.51 -1.98
N GLY A 202 -6.43 9.53 -2.55
CA GLY A 202 -7.08 10.42 -3.52
C GLY A 202 -7.40 9.69 -4.82
N LEU A 203 -6.45 8.92 -5.35
CA LEU A 203 -6.66 8.12 -6.57
C LEU A 203 -7.79 7.11 -6.40
N VAL A 204 -7.78 6.31 -5.32
CA VAL A 204 -8.84 5.31 -5.10
C VAL A 204 -10.20 5.96 -4.85
N CYS A 205 -10.24 7.15 -4.23
CA CYS A 205 -11.50 7.90 -4.15
C CYS A 205 -12.04 8.23 -5.54
N ALA A 206 -11.21 8.84 -6.40
CA ALA A 206 -11.60 9.21 -7.77
C ALA A 206 -12.03 7.98 -8.60
N GLU A 207 -11.26 6.89 -8.54
CA GLU A 207 -11.61 5.64 -9.23
C GLU A 207 -12.91 5.05 -8.69
N THR A 208 -13.09 4.99 -7.38
CA THR A 208 -14.32 4.43 -6.77
C THR A 208 -15.54 5.25 -7.16
N LEU A 209 -15.45 6.59 -7.17
CA LEU A 209 -16.54 7.45 -7.67
C LEU A 209 -16.94 7.06 -9.09
N ARG A 210 -15.98 6.92 -10.01
CA ARG A 210 -16.25 6.48 -11.38
C ARG A 210 -16.81 5.06 -11.45
N GLN A 211 -16.32 4.14 -10.60
CA GLN A 211 -16.80 2.75 -10.56
C GLN A 211 -18.27 2.66 -10.10
N GLU A 212 -18.68 3.56 -9.22
CA GLU A 212 -20.05 3.66 -8.70
C GLU A 212 -20.94 4.58 -9.56
N GLY A 213 -20.52 4.88 -10.80
CA GLY A 213 -21.36 5.58 -11.77
C GLY A 213 -21.35 7.10 -11.67
N PHE A 214 -20.52 7.70 -10.81
CA PHE A 214 -20.43 9.15 -10.71
C PHE A 214 -19.96 9.77 -12.02
N SER A 215 -20.76 10.67 -12.58
CA SER A 215 -20.61 11.19 -13.95
C SER A 215 -20.34 12.70 -14.02
N ASP A 216 -20.13 13.37 -12.89
CA ASP A 216 -19.80 14.80 -12.86
C ASP A 216 -18.28 15.04 -12.82
N ARG A 217 -17.85 16.31 -12.87
CA ARG A 217 -16.44 16.71 -12.80
C ARG A 217 -15.76 16.28 -11.49
N ILE A 218 -14.59 15.65 -11.60
CA ILE A 218 -13.69 15.31 -10.48
C ILE A 218 -12.35 16.00 -10.74
N VAL A 219 -11.89 16.79 -9.77
CA VAL A 219 -10.57 17.42 -9.81
C VAL A 219 -9.75 16.94 -8.62
N MET A 220 -8.58 16.36 -8.91
CA MET A 220 -7.53 16.13 -7.92
C MET A 220 -6.48 17.21 -8.03
N CYS A 221 -5.99 17.75 -6.92
CA CYS A 221 -4.84 18.65 -6.91
C CYS A 221 -3.70 18.09 -6.05
N THR A 222 -2.47 18.38 -6.43
CA THR A 222 -1.27 17.88 -5.74
C THR A 222 -0.11 18.85 -5.91
N MET A 223 0.75 18.92 -4.89
CA MET A 223 2.02 19.65 -4.99
C MET A 223 3.06 18.89 -5.83
N ASP A 224 2.86 17.59 -6.04
CA ASP A 224 3.76 16.78 -6.85
C ASP A 224 3.68 17.20 -8.32
N ARG A 225 4.82 17.14 -9.01
CA ARG A 225 4.93 17.38 -10.46
C ARG A 225 4.44 16.23 -11.33
N HIS A 226 4.21 15.06 -10.72
CA HIS A 226 3.86 13.83 -11.41
C HIS A 226 2.42 13.40 -11.10
N LEU A 227 1.84 12.64 -12.02
CA LEU A 227 0.60 11.88 -11.79
C LEU A 227 0.80 10.87 -10.64
N PRO A 228 -0.29 10.39 -9.99
CA PRO A 228 -0.22 9.44 -8.88
C PRO A 228 0.75 8.27 -9.13
N TYR A 229 1.63 8.02 -8.16
CA TYR A 229 2.66 6.96 -8.22
C TYR A 229 2.79 6.20 -6.90
N ASP A 230 3.39 5.01 -7.00
CA ASP A 230 3.61 4.04 -5.93
C ASP A 230 4.74 4.51 -4.99
N ARG A 231 4.35 5.22 -3.92
CA ARG A 231 5.28 5.79 -2.94
C ARG A 231 6.12 4.74 -2.19
N PRO A 232 5.61 3.54 -1.84
CA PRO A 232 6.44 2.45 -1.32
C PRO A 232 7.69 2.13 -2.15
N LYS A 233 7.69 2.39 -3.47
CA LYS A 233 8.87 2.16 -4.31
C LYS A 233 9.99 3.19 -4.11
N LEU A 234 9.71 4.35 -3.52
CA LEU A 234 10.71 5.41 -3.31
C LEU A 234 11.85 5.03 -2.35
N SER A 235 11.66 3.98 -1.52
CA SER A 235 12.67 3.46 -0.60
C SER A 235 13.09 2.02 -0.90
N LYS A 236 12.29 1.27 -1.66
CA LYS A 236 12.51 -0.16 -1.96
C LYS A 236 13.08 -0.42 -3.36
N SER A 237 12.73 0.43 -4.32
CA SER A 237 13.17 0.36 -5.71
C SER A 237 13.60 1.75 -6.17
N MET A 238 14.54 2.34 -5.41
CA MET A 238 15.05 3.67 -5.71
C MET A 238 15.71 3.69 -7.11
N ASP A 239 15.94 4.87 -7.67
CA ASP A 239 16.44 5.05 -9.04
C ASP A 239 15.44 4.60 -10.12
N SER A 240 14.16 4.90 -9.88
CA SER A 240 13.08 4.64 -10.83
C SER A 240 12.64 5.92 -11.52
N HIS A 241 12.24 5.81 -12.79
CA HIS A 241 11.53 6.90 -13.47
C HIS A 241 10.07 6.96 -12.99
N PRO A 242 9.49 8.17 -12.84
CA PRO A 242 8.11 8.34 -12.39
C PRO A 242 7.09 7.48 -13.14
N GLU A 243 7.27 7.30 -14.46
CA GLU A 243 6.39 6.50 -15.32
C GLU A 243 6.42 5.01 -14.97
N GLN A 244 7.56 4.49 -14.49
CA GLN A 244 7.72 3.08 -14.10
C GLN A 244 7.03 2.75 -12.77
N ILE A 245 6.79 3.78 -11.96
CA ILE A 245 6.13 3.68 -10.66
C ILE A 245 4.76 4.35 -10.66
N ALA A 246 4.28 4.83 -11.81
CA ALA A 246 2.95 5.39 -11.96
C ALA A 246 1.89 4.35 -11.59
N LEU A 247 0.86 4.79 -10.87
CA LEU A 247 -0.25 3.93 -10.47
C LEU A 247 -1.22 3.69 -11.62
N ARG A 248 -1.37 4.68 -12.49
CA ARG A 248 -2.16 4.62 -13.71
C ARG A 248 -1.42 5.36 -14.83
N PRO A 249 -1.51 4.90 -16.09
CA PRO A 249 -0.96 5.64 -17.23
C PRO A 249 -1.74 6.96 -17.44
N LYS A 250 -1.14 7.92 -18.14
CA LYS A 250 -1.76 9.23 -18.39
C LYS A 250 -3.11 9.11 -19.12
N GLU A 251 -3.22 8.15 -20.03
CA GLU A 251 -4.39 7.84 -20.83
C GLU A 251 -5.57 7.41 -19.96
N PHE A 252 -5.32 6.79 -18.80
CA PHE A 252 -6.36 6.41 -17.85
C PHE A 252 -7.15 7.64 -17.37
N PHE A 253 -6.44 8.66 -16.88
CA PHE A 253 -7.05 9.88 -16.34
C PHE A 253 -7.89 10.60 -17.40
N ARG A 254 -7.39 10.63 -18.64
CA ARG A 254 -8.13 11.16 -19.80
C ARG A 254 -9.35 10.32 -20.16
N THR A 255 -9.23 8.99 -20.11
CA THR A 255 -10.31 8.07 -20.50
C THR A 255 -11.52 8.16 -19.57
N TYR A 256 -11.28 8.43 -18.29
CA TYR A 256 -12.31 8.47 -17.24
C TYR A 256 -12.56 9.87 -16.68
N ASP A 257 -12.07 10.91 -17.38
CA ASP A 257 -12.28 12.32 -17.06
C ASP A 257 -11.98 12.64 -15.59
N ILE A 258 -10.80 12.21 -15.12
CA ILE A 258 -10.26 12.54 -13.80
C ILE A 258 -9.19 13.60 -14.01
N GLU A 259 -9.49 14.84 -13.67
CA GLU A 259 -8.54 15.94 -13.80
C GLU A 259 -7.51 15.89 -12.68
N VAL A 260 -6.23 16.10 -13.02
CA VAL A 260 -5.14 16.13 -12.05
C VAL A 260 -4.36 17.42 -12.24
N LEU A 261 -4.49 18.34 -11.29
CA LEU A 261 -3.74 19.58 -11.24
C LEU A 261 -2.45 19.35 -10.44
N THR A 262 -1.35 19.18 -11.15
CA THR A 262 0.00 19.02 -10.58
C THR A 262 0.60 20.36 -10.18
N GLU A 263 1.57 20.35 -9.26
CA GLU A 263 2.26 21.55 -8.75
C GLU A 263 1.33 22.62 -8.15
N MET A 264 0.13 22.22 -7.72
CA MET A 264 -0.87 23.10 -7.13
C MET A 264 -0.95 22.87 -5.62
N GLN A 265 -0.60 23.91 -4.85
CA GLN A 265 -0.67 23.88 -3.39
C GLN A 265 -1.94 24.59 -2.89
N VAL A 266 -2.80 23.86 -2.16
CA VAL A 266 -3.91 24.48 -1.40
C VAL A 266 -3.36 25.13 -0.13
N ALA A 267 -3.65 26.42 0.05
CA ALA A 267 -3.20 27.24 1.17
C ALA A 267 -4.26 27.40 2.27
N ALA A 268 -5.55 27.28 1.92
CA ALA A 268 -6.66 27.32 2.87
C ALA A 268 -7.92 26.65 2.30
N VAL A 269 -8.84 26.27 3.18
CA VAL A 269 -10.19 25.82 2.81
C VAL A 269 -11.21 26.69 3.50
N ASP A 270 -12.01 27.40 2.72
CA ASP A 270 -13.16 28.19 3.17
C ASP A 270 -14.40 27.30 3.16
N ILE A 271 -14.78 26.83 4.35
CA ILE A 271 -15.94 25.96 4.53
C ILE A 271 -17.27 26.68 4.27
N LYS A 272 -17.34 27.98 4.59
CA LYS A 272 -18.58 28.76 4.45
C LYS A 272 -18.94 28.92 2.97
N ASN A 273 -17.95 29.25 2.16
CA ASN A 273 -18.12 29.44 0.71
C ASN A 273 -17.86 28.16 -0.10
N LYS A 274 -17.51 27.05 0.56
CA LYS A 274 -17.11 25.77 -0.06
C LYS A 274 -16.04 25.96 -1.15
N THR A 275 -14.96 26.65 -0.78
CA THR A 275 -13.90 27.01 -1.73
C THR A 275 -12.53 26.59 -1.18
N ALA A 276 -11.71 25.95 -2.02
CA ALA A 276 -10.29 25.79 -1.76
C ALA A 276 -9.51 26.97 -2.35
N VAL A 277 -8.64 27.58 -1.54
CA VAL A 277 -7.78 28.70 -1.94
C VAL A 277 -6.38 28.18 -2.14
N PHE A 278 -5.84 28.35 -3.33
CA PHE A 278 -4.49 27.93 -3.70
C PHE A 278 -3.47 29.02 -3.40
N LYS A 279 -2.20 28.64 -3.30
CA LYS A 279 -1.10 29.53 -2.91
C LYS A 279 -0.87 30.67 -3.91
N ASP A 280 -1.18 30.45 -5.19
CA ASP A 280 -1.13 31.44 -6.26
C ASP A 280 -2.36 32.37 -6.29
N GLY A 281 -3.31 32.19 -5.36
CA GLY A 281 -4.55 32.95 -5.28
C GLY A 281 -5.71 32.37 -6.10
N PHE A 282 -5.48 31.32 -6.89
CA PHE A 282 -6.55 30.62 -7.58
C PHE A 282 -7.55 30.05 -6.56
N LYS A 283 -8.83 30.03 -6.92
CA LYS A 283 -9.92 29.56 -6.07
C LYS A 283 -10.73 28.51 -6.82
N MET A 284 -11.03 27.42 -6.14
CA MET A 284 -11.88 26.35 -6.66
C MET A 284 -13.04 26.06 -5.73
N GLU A 285 -14.25 26.30 -6.21
CA GLU A 285 -15.51 25.93 -5.54
C GLU A 285 -15.74 24.42 -5.66
N TYR A 286 -16.33 23.82 -4.62
CA TYR A 286 -16.63 22.38 -4.59
C TYR A 286 -18.00 22.07 -3.97
N ASN A 287 -18.62 20.96 -4.39
CA ASN A 287 -19.80 20.41 -3.71
C ASN A 287 -19.43 19.42 -2.61
N LYS A 288 -18.44 18.55 -2.88
CA LYS A 288 -17.83 17.62 -1.94
C LYS A 288 -16.31 17.80 -1.95
N LEU A 289 -15.70 17.64 -0.78
CA LEU A 289 -14.26 17.76 -0.61
C LEU A 289 -13.68 16.49 0.02
N LEU A 290 -12.61 15.95 -0.56
CA LEU A 290 -11.73 14.99 0.11
C LEU A 290 -10.40 15.66 0.46
N ILE A 291 -9.98 15.56 1.71
CA ILE A 291 -8.64 15.93 2.15
C ILE A 291 -7.80 14.65 2.31
N ALA A 292 -6.87 14.43 1.38
CA ALA A 292 -6.00 13.26 1.29
C ALA A 292 -4.51 13.67 1.21
N THR A 293 -4.12 14.67 2.00
CA THR A 293 -2.79 15.32 1.94
C THR A 293 -1.65 14.47 2.50
N GLY A 294 -1.97 13.42 3.26
CA GLY A 294 -0.99 12.54 3.88
C GLY A 294 -0.10 13.28 4.87
N ASN A 295 1.19 12.95 4.86
CA ASN A 295 2.17 13.48 5.81
C ASN A 295 3.31 14.27 5.14
N THR A 296 3.95 15.13 5.93
CA THR A 296 5.20 15.82 5.62
C THR A 296 6.33 15.24 6.49
N PRO A 297 7.51 14.92 5.94
CA PRO A 297 8.65 14.45 6.72
C PRO A 297 9.05 15.41 7.84
N LYS A 298 9.49 14.88 8.98
CA LYS A 298 10.08 15.69 10.05
C LYS A 298 11.51 16.08 9.67
N SER A 299 11.83 17.36 9.82
CA SER A 299 13.19 17.87 9.65
C SER A 299 14.00 17.76 10.95
N LEU A 300 15.32 17.68 10.83
CA LEU A 300 16.23 17.76 11.96
C LEU A 300 16.18 19.15 12.61
N SER A 301 16.39 19.19 13.93
CA SER A 301 16.44 20.42 14.74
C SER A 301 17.86 20.72 15.23
N CYS A 302 18.87 20.40 14.43
CA CYS A 302 20.29 20.57 14.75
C CYS A 302 20.94 21.69 13.93
N LYS A 303 22.14 22.13 14.34
CA LYS A 303 22.97 23.06 13.54
C LYS A 303 23.36 22.37 12.22
N GLY A 304 23.35 23.12 11.12
CA GLY A 304 23.66 22.60 9.78
C GLY A 304 22.56 21.77 9.11
N LYS A 305 21.33 21.79 9.61
CA LYS A 305 20.19 21.06 9.00
C LYS A 305 19.86 21.44 7.54
N GLU A 306 20.29 22.63 7.10
CA GLU A 306 20.06 23.14 5.73
C GLU A 306 21.25 22.89 4.79
N VAL A 307 22.31 22.21 5.26
CA VAL A 307 23.50 21.87 4.48
C VAL A 307 23.11 21.01 3.27
N GLU A 308 23.77 21.22 2.13
CA GLU A 308 23.53 20.40 0.95
C GLU A 308 23.84 18.92 1.22
N ASN A 309 23.15 18.03 0.50
CA ASN A 309 23.20 16.57 0.64
C ASN A 309 22.56 16.00 1.92
N VAL A 310 21.71 16.77 2.59
CA VAL A 310 20.80 16.29 3.65
C VAL A 310 19.40 16.15 3.05
N PHE A 311 18.89 14.92 2.99
CA PHE A 311 17.66 14.59 2.26
C PHE A 311 16.55 14.07 3.17
N ASN A 312 15.34 14.54 2.91
CA ASN A 312 14.12 13.78 3.17
C ASN A 312 13.70 13.14 1.84
N ILE A 313 13.23 11.89 1.86
CA ILE A 313 12.73 11.24 0.64
C ILE A 313 11.21 11.34 0.60
N ARG A 314 10.69 12.15 -0.31
CA ARG A 314 9.24 12.29 -0.54
C ARG A 314 8.85 12.09 -2.00
N THR A 315 9.73 12.43 -2.93
CA THR A 315 9.47 12.34 -4.38
C THR A 315 10.46 11.39 -5.07
N PRO A 316 10.19 10.98 -6.33
CA PRO A 316 11.16 10.25 -7.14
C PRO A 316 12.49 10.99 -7.29
N GLU A 317 12.46 12.32 -7.30
CA GLU A 317 13.66 13.16 -7.43
C GLU A 317 14.54 13.07 -6.20
N ASP A 318 13.94 13.09 -5.01
CA ASP A 318 14.69 12.91 -3.78
C ASP A 318 15.39 11.56 -3.77
N ALA A 319 14.64 10.49 -4.06
CA ALA A 319 15.17 9.13 -4.10
C ALA A 319 16.32 9.01 -5.11
N ASN A 320 16.14 9.51 -6.33
CA ASN A 320 17.14 9.36 -7.40
C ASN A 320 18.38 10.23 -7.14
N ARG A 321 18.23 11.43 -6.55
CA ARG A 321 19.38 12.24 -6.11
C ARG A 321 20.18 11.54 -5.02
N VAL A 322 19.51 10.94 -4.04
CA VAL A 322 20.16 10.16 -2.98
C VAL A 322 20.98 9.01 -3.59
N VAL A 323 20.41 8.22 -4.51
CA VAL A 323 21.15 7.12 -5.16
C VAL A 323 22.38 7.62 -5.90
N LYS A 324 22.21 8.67 -6.72
CA LYS A 324 23.31 9.25 -7.50
C LYS A 324 24.47 9.71 -6.62
N LEU A 325 24.17 10.43 -5.54
CA LEU A 325 25.18 11.01 -4.66
C LEU A 325 25.79 9.99 -3.69
N ALA A 326 25.03 8.97 -3.28
CA ALA A 326 25.48 7.94 -2.35
C ALA A 326 26.47 6.95 -2.98
N THR A 327 26.49 6.83 -4.31
CA THR A 327 27.31 5.83 -5.01
C THR A 327 28.80 5.99 -4.68
N SER A 328 29.41 4.95 -4.10
CA SER A 328 30.79 4.94 -3.62
C SER A 328 31.12 6.02 -2.56
N LYS A 329 30.12 6.50 -1.81
CA LYS A 329 30.27 7.53 -0.77
C LYS A 329 29.86 7.04 0.63
N ASN A 330 30.14 7.84 1.65
CA ASN A 330 29.72 7.57 3.03
C ASN A 330 28.32 8.12 3.25
N VAL A 331 27.41 7.24 3.66
CA VAL A 331 26.00 7.58 3.91
C VAL A 331 25.69 7.46 5.38
N VAL A 332 25.05 8.49 5.94
CA VAL A 332 24.46 8.44 7.27
C VAL A 332 22.94 8.51 7.14
N ILE A 333 22.26 7.55 7.76
CA ILE A 333 20.80 7.52 7.89
C ILE A 333 20.47 7.95 9.32
N VAL A 334 19.62 8.95 9.49
CA VAL A 334 19.17 9.43 10.79
C VAL A 334 17.75 8.95 11.03
N GLY A 335 17.57 8.02 11.96
CA GLY A 335 16.31 7.33 12.27
C GLY A 335 16.22 5.95 11.65
N ALA A 336 16.01 4.94 12.49
CA ALA A 336 15.76 3.54 12.14
C ALA A 336 14.26 3.25 11.96
N SER A 337 13.55 4.15 11.27
CA SER A 337 12.16 3.93 10.84
C SER A 337 12.11 3.04 9.59
N PHE A 338 10.90 2.70 9.12
CA PHE A 338 10.73 1.89 7.91
C PHE A 338 11.42 2.52 6.70
N LEU A 339 11.27 3.83 6.50
CA LEU A 339 11.93 4.54 5.41
C LEU A 339 13.45 4.47 5.56
N GLY A 340 13.98 4.79 6.74
CA GLY A 340 15.42 4.83 6.98
C GLY A 340 16.09 3.47 6.77
N MET A 341 15.47 2.41 7.31
CA MET A 341 15.98 1.04 7.18
C MET A 341 15.87 0.49 5.77
N GLU A 342 14.79 0.79 5.04
CA GLU A 342 14.66 0.40 3.63
C GLU A 342 15.71 1.09 2.75
N VAL A 343 15.95 2.39 2.97
CA VAL A 343 16.98 3.14 2.24
C VAL A 343 18.39 2.64 2.60
N ALA A 344 18.67 2.37 3.88
CA ALA A 344 19.93 1.78 4.32
C ALA A 344 20.18 0.44 3.60
N ALA A 345 19.17 -0.44 3.55
CA ALA A 345 19.28 -1.71 2.86
C ALA A 345 19.50 -1.54 1.35
N TYR A 346 18.78 -0.61 0.71
CA TYR A 346 18.95 -0.33 -0.72
C TYR A 346 20.36 0.18 -1.06
N LEU A 347 20.92 1.07 -0.23
CA LEU A 347 22.21 1.72 -0.49
C LEU A 347 23.42 0.88 -0.10
N THR A 348 23.25 -0.19 0.67
CA THR A 348 24.37 -1.02 1.17
C THR A 348 25.29 -1.54 0.06
N GLU A 349 24.73 -1.95 -1.09
CA GLU A 349 25.52 -2.46 -2.23
C GLU A 349 26.01 -1.36 -3.20
N ARG A 350 25.71 -0.08 -2.91
CA ARG A 350 26.03 1.05 -3.80
C ARG A 350 26.97 2.07 -3.13
N ALA A 351 26.82 2.27 -1.83
CA ALA A 351 27.61 3.20 -1.04
C ALA A 351 28.95 2.59 -0.61
N HIS A 352 29.93 3.42 -0.29
CA HIS A 352 31.17 2.98 0.34
C HIS A 352 30.93 2.53 1.78
N SER A 353 30.08 3.25 2.51
CA SER A 353 29.66 2.86 3.86
C SER A 353 28.26 3.37 4.17
N VAL A 354 27.52 2.64 5.00
CA VAL A 354 26.20 3.03 5.51
C VAL A 354 26.23 2.97 7.04
N SER A 355 25.88 4.08 7.68
CA SER A 355 25.71 4.18 9.12
C SER A 355 24.28 4.60 9.45
N VAL A 356 23.70 4.05 10.51
CA VAL A 356 22.37 4.40 11.02
C VAL A 356 22.50 4.98 12.42
N VAL A 357 21.88 6.13 12.65
CA VAL A 357 21.82 6.81 13.95
C VAL A 357 20.40 6.76 14.47
N GLU A 358 20.18 6.30 15.69
CA GLU A 358 18.84 6.13 16.27
C GLU A 358 18.82 6.44 17.77
N LEU A 359 17.72 7.00 18.25
CA LEU A 359 17.46 7.33 19.66
C LEU A 359 17.11 6.10 20.48
N GLU A 360 16.32 5.19 19.91
CA GLU A 360 15.96 3.93 20.55
C GLU A 360 17.16 2.96 20.59
N GLU A 361 17.02 1.90 21.37
CA GLU A 361 18.07 0.88 21.54
C GLU A 361 18.16 -0.09 20.35
N VAL A 362 17.04 -0.32 19.67
CA VAL A 362 16.92 -1.22 18.51
C VAL A 362 15.99 -0.61 17.47
N PRO A 363 16.18 -0.92 16.17
CA PRO A 363 15.22 -0.56 15.13
C PRO A 363 13.82 -1.07 15.46
N PHE A 364 12.80 -0.29 15.10
CA PHE A 364 11.39 -0.67 15.24
C PHE A 364 10.93 -1.04 16.66
N LYS A 365 11.64 -0.65 17.74
CA LYS A 365 11.31 -1.03 19.13
C LYS A 365 9.82 -0.86 19.47
N LYS A 366 9.22 0.27 19.06
CA LYS A 366 7.79 0.58 19.29
C LYS A 366 6.81 -0.29 18.49
N PHE A 367 7.22 -0.78 17.32
CA PHE A 367 6.36 -1.53 16.40
C PHE A 367 6.53 -3.05 16.53
N PHE A 368 7.77 -3.52 16.65
CA PHE A 368 8.10 -4.95 16.66
C PHE A 368 8.66 -5.45 18.00
N GLY A 369 8.84 -4.55 18.98
CA GLY A 369 9.45 -4.92 20.24
C GLY A 369 10.94 -5.19 20.12
N GLU A 370 11.55 -5.46 21.27
CA GLU A 370 13.00 -5.55 21.38
C GLU A 370 13.58 -6.76 20.67
N ARG A 371 13.00 -7.95 20.88
CA ARG A 371 13.51 -9.24 20.35
C ARG A 371 13.57 -9.24 18.83
N VAL A 372 12.49 -8.84 18.16
CA VAL A 372 12.45 -8.73 16.69
C VAL A 372 13.33 -7.58 16.21
N GLY A 373 13.35 -6.45 16.92
CA GLY A 373 14.24 -5.33 16.61
C GLY A 373 15.72 -5.72 16.61
N ARG A 374 16.18 -6.49 17.60
CA ARG A 374 17.56 -7.03 17.68
C ARG A 374 17.86 -7.97 16.51
N ALA A 375 16.94 -8.86 16.15
CA ALA A 375 17.12 -9.77 15.02
C ALA A 375 17.29 -9.00 13.69
N VAL A 376 16.46 -7.97 13.48
CA VAL A 376 16.57 -7.08 12.31
C VAL A 376 17.87 -6.27 12.36
N MET A 377 18.28 -5.75 13.51
CA MET A 377 19.55 -5.03 13.65
C MET A 377 20.75 -5.92 13.26
N LYS A 378 20.80 -7.15 13.78
CA LYS A 378 21.82 -8.15 13.45
C LYS A 378 21.86 -8.47 11.95
N MET A 379 20.69 -8.56 11.30
CA MET A 379 20.61 -8.72 9.84
C MET A 379 21.30 -7.56 9.10
N PHE A 380 21.11 -6.32 9.55
CA PHE A 380 21.74 -5.15 8.95
C PHE A 380 23.25 -5.10 9.22
N GLU A 381 23.68 -5.44 10.44
CA GLU A 381 25.11 -5.52 10.80
C GLU A 381 25.85 -6.57 9.97
N ASN A 382 25.23 -7.74 9.75
CA ASN A 382 25.74 -8.78 8.84
C ASN A 382 25.86 -8.28 7.39
N ASN A 383 25.06 -7.29 7.01
CA ASN A 383 25.14 -6.59 5.73
C ASN A 383 26.01 -5.31 5.83
N ARG A 384 26.94 -5.24 6.80
CA ARG A 384 27.96 -4.19 6.94
C ARG A 384 27.42 -2.79 7.29
N VAL A 385 26.16 -2.69 7.71
CA VAL A 385 25.61 -1.42 8.22
C VAL A 385 26.08 -1.19 9.65
N LYS A 386 26.56 0.02 9.95
CA LYS A 386 27.04 0.40 11.28
C LYS A 386 25.95 1.14 12.05
N PHE A 387 25.62 0.68 13.25
CA PHE A 387 24.64 1.36 14.10
C PHE A 387 25.28 2.25 15.16
N TYR A 388 24.64 3.38 15.41
CA TYR A 388 24.90 4.31 16.49
C TYR A 388 23.58 4.56 17.21
N MET A 389 23.25 3.65 18.13
CA MET A 389 21.99 3.66 18.90
C MET A 389 22.10 4.56 20.13
N GLN A 390 20.95 4.91 20.71
CA GLN A 390 20.85 5.72 21.92
C GLN A 390 21.61 7.06 21.83
N THR A 391 21.67 7.63 20.63
CA THR A 391 22.31 8.93 20.38
C THR A 391 21.58 9.65 19.27
N GLU A 392 21.75 10.97 19.22
CA GLU A 392 21.21 11.81 18.14
C GLU A 392 22.30 12.65 17.49
N VAL A 393 21.94 13.25 16.35
CA VAL A 393 22.77 14.22 15.65
C VAL A 393 22.74 15.55 16.39
N SER A 394 23.90 16.09 16.72
CA SER A 394 24.06 17.40 17.35
C SER A 394 24.37 18.51 16.34
N GLU A 395 25.16 18.19 15.31
CA GLU A 395 25.61 19.14 14.29
C GLU A 395 25.90 18.41 12.98
N LEU A 396 25.53 19.04 11.87
CA LEU A 396 25.93 18.66 10.52
C LEU A 396 26.97 19.67 10.05
N ARG A 397 28.19 19.21 9.74
CA ARG A 397 29.29 20.06 9.31
C ARG A 397 29.47 19.97 7.81
N GLU A 398 29.72 21.13 7.21
CA GLU A 398 29.92 21.28 5.78
C GLU A 398 31.37 21.56 5.42
N GLN A 399 31.71 21.23 4.19
CA GLN A 399 32.89 21.70 3.48
C GLN A 399 32.43 22.17 2.09
N GLU A 400 32.73 23.42 1.73
CA GLU A 400 32.27 24.01 0.46
C GLU A 400 30.73 23.92 0.28
N GLY A 401 29.97 24.16 1.35
CA GLY A 401 28.49 24.13 1.35
C GLY A 401 27.87 22.72 1.35
N LYS A 402 28.68 21.66 1.31
CA LYS A 402 28.20 20.27 1.23
C LYS A 402 28.51 19.49 2.49
N LEU A 403 27.63 18.56 2.85
CA LEU A 403 27.83 17.69 4.00
C LEU A 403 29.19 16.98 3.94
N LYS A 404 29.92 17.05 5.05
CA LYS A 404 31.19 16.34 5.23
C LYS A 404 31.21 15.46 6.48
N GLU A 405 30.58 15.93 7.55
CA GLU A 405 30.55 15.22 8.83
C GLU A 405 29.19 15.32 9.52
N VAL A 406 28.81 14.24 10.21
CA VAL A 406 27.69 14.19 11.14
C VAL A 406 28.25 14.03 12.55
N VAL A 407 28.06 15.03 13.39
CA VAL A 407 28.48 15.02 14.80
C VAL A 407 27.33 14.49 15.64
N LEU A 408 27.63 13.52 16.49
CA LEU A 408 26.66 12.93 17.41
C LEU A 408 26.78 13.56 18.79
N LYS A 409 25.67 13.57 19.56
CA LYS A 409 25.70 13.99 20.97
C LYS A 409 26.62 13.13 21.85
N SER A 410 26.88 11.89 21.45
CA SER A 410 27.88 11.02 22.08
C SER A 410 29.34 11.49 21.91
N GLY A 411 29.59 12.53 21.12
CA GLY A 411 30.94 13.04 20.81
C GLY A 411 31.60 12.37 19.60
N LYS A 412 31.03 11.28 19.07
CA LYS A 412 31.51 10.65 17.83
C LYS A 412 31.24 11.56 16.63
N VAL A 413 32.18 11.57 15.68
CA VAL A 413 32.08 12.28 14.40
C VAL A 413 32.12 11.27 13.28
N LEU A 414 31.08 11.25 12.44
CA LEU A 414 30.97 10.34 11.30
C LEU A 414 31.27 11.11 10.03
N ARG A 415 32.15 10.60 9.17
CA ARG A 415 32.28 11.11 7.80
C ARG A 415 31.01 10.78 7.02
N ALA A 416 30.44 11.77 6.35
CA ALA A 416 29.22 11.61 5.58
C ALA A 416 29.26 12.55 4.38
N ASP A 417 29.02 12.00 3.20
CA ASP A 417 28.84 12.78 1.97
C ASP A 417 27.34 12.97 1.67
N VAL A 418 26.49 12.07 2.20
CA VAL A 418 25.03 12.07 2.07
C VAL A 418 24.40 11.72 3.42
N CYS A 419 23.38 12.50 3.82
CA CYS A 419 22.54 12.21 4.97
C CYS A 419 21.10 12.01 4.54
N VAL A 420 20.44 10.94 5.00
CA VAL A 420 19.00 10.72 4.80
C VAL A 420 18.29 10.74 6.14
N VAL A 421 17.28 11.61 6.25
CA VAL A 421 16.49 11.79 7.46
C VAL A 421 15.23 10.94 7.38
N GLY A 422 15.13 9.97 8.28
CA GLY A 422 14.04 9.01 8.41
C GLY A 422 13.45 8.98 9.83
N ILE A 423 13.31 10.14 10.49
CA ILE A 423 12.84 10.25 11.89
C ILE A 423 11.31 10.34 12.04
N GLY A 424 10.58 9.94 11.00
CA GLY A 424 9.12 9.98 10.94
C GLY A 424 8.57 11.24 10.25
N ALA A 425 7.25 11.40 10.34
CA ALA A 425 6.51 12.43 9.63
C ALA A 425 5.41 13.04 10.52
N VAL A 426 4.80 14.12 10.06
CA VAL A 426 3.65 14.80 10.69
C VAL A 426 2.52 14.97 9.68
N PRO A 427 1.24 14.96 10.08
CA PRO A 427 0.12 15.17 9.16
C PRO A 427 0.21 16.54 8.47
N ALA A 428 -0.01 16.54 7.15
CA ALA A 428 0.05 17.75 6.31
C ALA A 428 -1.27 18.52 6.38
N THR A 429 -1.58 19.05 7.57
CA THR A 429 -2.89 19.66 7.92
C THR A 429 -2.80 21.14 8.29
N GLY A 430 -1.61 21.75 8.20
CA GLY A 430 -1.37 23.12 8.64
C GLY A 430 -2.26 24.18 7.99
N PHE A 431 -2.71 23.97 6.76
CA PHE A 431 -3.60 24.86 6.01
C PHE A 431 -5.06 24.84 6.52
N LEU A 432 -5.40 23.93 7.43
CA LEU A 432 -6.75 23.74 7.96
C LEU A 432 -7.00 24.45 9.30
N LYS A 433 -5.98 25.10 9.90
CA LYS A 433 -6.06 25.69 11.25
C LYS A 433 -7.29 26.59 11.48
N GLN A 434 -7.76 27.29 10.45
CA GLN A 434 -8.91 28.21 10.52
C GLN A 434 -10.15 27.71 9.77
N SER A 435 -10.13 26.46 9.31
CA SER A 435 -11.25 25.89 8.53
C SER A 435 -12.45 25.49 9.39
N GLY A 436 -12.27 25.30 10.70
CA GLY A 436 -13.28 24.71 11.59
C GLY A 436 -13.37 23.18 11.50
N ILE A 437 -12.50 22.52 10.72
CA ILE A 437 -12.36 21.06 10.73
C ILE A 437 -11.66 20.63 12.03
N ASN A 438 -12.20 19.60 12.68
CA ASN A 438 -11.65 19.05 13.91
C ASN A 438 -10.31 18.36 13.64
N ILE A 439 -9.28 18.86 14.31
CA ILE A 439 -7.92 18.34 14.29
C ILE A 439 -7.57 17.94 15.73
N ASP A 440 -7.04 16.74 15.92
CA ASP A 440 -6.62 16.28 17.26
C ASP A 440 -5.32 16.94 17.72
N SER A 441 -4.93 16.69 18.98
CA SER A 441 -3.72 17.28 19.58
C SER A 441 -2.41 16.87 18.89
N LYS A 442 -2.43 15.82 18.05
CA LYS A 442 -1.28 15.36 17.27
C LYS A 442 -1.30 15.92 15.84
N GLY A 443 -2.32 16.69 15.48
CA GLY A 443 -2.45 17.34 14.17
C GLY A 443 -3.23 16.53 13.13
N PHE A 444 -3.80 15.38 13.47
CA PHE A 444 -4.56 14.56 12.52
C PHE A 444 -6.01 15.02 12.41
N ILE A 445 -6.58 14.91 11.21
CA ILE A 445 -8.00 15.18 10.95
C ILE A 445 -8.83 14.06 11.58
N VAL A 446 -9.78 14.41 12.44
CA VAL A 446 -10.63 13.42 13.09
C VAL A 446 -11.80 13.06 12.16
N VAL A 447 -11.94 11.78 11.84
CA VAL A 447 -13.06 11.28 11.01
C VAL A 447 -13.88 10.21 11.74
N ASN A 448 -15.12 10.03 11.30
CA ASN A 448 -15.97 8.91 11.73
C ASN A 448 -15.68 7.65 10.89
N LYS A 449 -16.43 6.55 11.12
CA LYS A 449 -16.26 5.28 10.38
C LYS A 449 -16.55 5.37 8.88
N MET A 450 -17.25 6.42 8.44
CA MET A 450 -17.58 6.70 7.04
C MET A 450 -16.59 7.68 6.39
N MET A 451 -15.46 7.96 7.06
CA MET A 451 -14.43 8.92 6.64
C MET A 451 -14.91 10.37 6.54
N GLN A 452 -16.03 10.71 7.20
CA GLN A 452 -16.55 12.07 7.25
C GLN A 452 -15.88 12.86 8.37
N THR A 453 -15.59 14.14 8.11
CA THR A 453 -15.19 15.10 9.15
C THR A 453 -16.41 15.62 9.93
N ASN A 454 -16.21 16.58 10.83
CA ASN A 454 -17.31 17.31 11.49
C ASN A 454 -18.07 18.26 10.55
N ILE A 455 -17.55 18.52 9.34
CA ILE A 455 -18.18 19.40 8.37
C ILE A 455 -18.94 18.57 7.32
N PRO A 456 -20.26 18.79 7.14
CA PRO A 456 -21.05 18.08 6.13
C PRO A 456 -20.48 18.26 4.72
N GLY A 457 -20.32 17.14 4.00
CA GLY A 457 -19.76 17.14 2.64
C GLY A 457 -18.24 17.21 2.56
N VAL A 458 -17.54 17.27 3.70
CA VAL A 458 -16.07 17.22 3.77
C VAL A 458 -15.62 15.91 4.40
N PHE A 459 -14.75 15.21 3.68
CA PHE A 459 -14.17 13.92 4.03
C PHE A 459 -12.66 14.06 4.17
N ALA A 460 -12.03 13.14 4.89
CA ALA A 460 -10.59 13.03 4.92
C ALA A 460 -10.14 11.57 4.89
N ALA A 461 -8.99 11.31 4.28
CA ALA A 461 -8.48 9.95 4.07
C ALA A 461 -6.94 9.89 4.07
N GLY A 462 -6.41 8.66 4.09
CA GLY A 462 -4.97 8.42 4.07
C GLY A 462 -4.30 8.72 5.40
N ASP A 463 -3.01 9.04 5.36
CA ASP A 463 -2.16 9.12 6.55
C ASP A 463 -2.48 10.32 7.47
N ALA A 464 -3.23 11.30 6.97
CA ALA A 464 -3.54 12.55 7.66
C ALA A 464 -4.69 12.44 8.67
N VAL A 465 -5.28 11.25 8.86
CA VAL A 465 -6.51 11.08 9.66
C VAL A 465 -6.32 10.23 10.91
N THR A 466 -7.10 10.52 11.94
CA THR A 466 -7.43 9.55 12.98
C THR A 466 -8.87 9.05 12.78
N PHE A 467 -9.03 7.73 12.80
CA PHE A 467 -10.31 7.07 12.52
C PHE A 467 -10.60 5.98 13.56
N PRO A 468 -11.88 5.69 13.87
CA PRO A 468 -12.26 4.57 14.73
C PRO A 468 -11.97 3.22 14.06
N LEU A 469 -11.12 2.40 14.68
CA LEU A 469 -10.81 1.05 14.20
C LEU A 469 -11.64 0.00 14.95
N ALA A 470 -12.51 -0.72 14.23
CA ALA A 470 -13.39 -1.75 14.80
C ALA A 470 -12.62 -2.81 15.60
N LEU A 471 -11.48 -3.27 15.07
CA LEU A 471 -10.57 -4.25 15.71
C LEU A 471 -10.08 -3.81 17.10
N ARG A 472 -10.15 -2.52 17.42
CA ARG A 472 -9.74 -1.96 18.70
C ARG A 472 -10.91 -1.30 19.43
N ASN A 473 -12.09 -1.92 19.37
CA ASN A 473 -13.31 -1.44 20.01
C ASN A 473 -13.65 0.01 19.63
N ASN A 474 -13.46 0.35 18.34
CA ASN A 474 -13.66 1.68 17.78
C ASN A 474 -12.77 2.79 18.39
N LYS A 475 -11.66 2.43 19.06
CA LYS A 475 -10.65 3.40 19.47
C LYS A 475 -10.15 4.16 18.23
N LYS A 476 -10.01 5.48 18.36
CA LYS A 476 -9.41 6.31 17.33
C LYS A 476 -7.93 6.00 17.23
N VAL A 477 -7.48 5.64 16.03
CA VAL A 477 -6.10 5.29 15.72
C VAL A 477 -5.65 6.03 14.46
N ASN A 478 -4.34 6.09 14.25
CA ASN A 478 -3.74 6.46 12.97
C ASN A 478 -2.90 5.27 12.49
N VAL A 479 -3.08 4.89 11.22
CA VAL A 479 -2.32 3.80 10.60
C VAL A 479 -1.81 4.29 9.25
N PRO A 480 -0.61 4.93 9.21
CA PRO A 480 -0.08 5.58 8.03
C PRO A 480 0.53 4.52 7.10
N HIS A 481 -0.33 3.82 6.36
CA HIS A 481 0.06 2.72 5.50
C HIS A 481 -0.72 2.68 4.19
N TRP A 482 -0.06 2.14 3.16
CA TRP A 482 -0.55 2.10 1.78
C TRP A 482 -1.91 1.43 1.62
N GLN A 483 -2.12 0.29 2.29
CA GLN A 483 -3.40 -0.42 2.28
C GLN A 483 -4.53 0.43 2.91
N MET A 484 -4.27 1.03 4.07
CA MET A 484 -5.24 1.88 4.76
C MET A 484 -5.58 3.13 3.96
N ALA A 485 -4.62 3.73 3.27
CA ALA A 485 -4.87 4.89 2.42
C ALA A 485 -5.88 4.56 1.29
N HIS A 486 -5.69 3.44 0.59
CA HIS A 486 -6.67 2.99 -0.40
C HIS A 486 -8.04 2.71 0.21
N MET A 487 -8.09 2.01 1.36
CA MET A 487 -9.37 1.72 2.02
C MET A 487 -10.11 3.00 2.43
N HIS A 488 -9.41 3.97 3.02
CA HIS A 488 -9.99 5.27 3.37
C HIS A 488 -10.54 5.98 2.13
N GLY A 489 -9.79 5.97 1.01
CA GLY A 489 -10.24 6.56 -0.25
C GLY A 489 -11.53 5.93 -0.77
N ARG A 490 -11.62 4.59 -0.76
CA ARG A 490 -12.82 3.85 -1.19
C ARG A 490 -14.03 4.17 -0.31
N ILE A 491 -13.86 4.13 1.00
CA ILE A 491 -14.95 4.40 1.96
C ILE A 491 -15.41 5.86 1.85
N ALA A 492 -14.50 6.81 1.68
CA ALA A 492 -14.85 8.21 1.46
C ALA A 492 -15.70 8.38 0.19
N ALA A 493 -15.31 7.79 -0.94
CA ALA A 493 -16.06 7.85 -2.19
C ALA A 493 -17.48 7.28 -2.06
N LEU A 494 -17.61 6.08 -1.47
CA LEU A 494 -18.92 5.45 -1.24
C LEU A 494 -19.84 6.34 -0.38
N ASN A 495 -19.29 7.03 0.61
CA ASN A 495 -20.08 7.91 1.47
C ASN A 495 -20.29 9.32 0.90
N MET A 496 -19.48 9.76 -0.06
CA MET A 496 -19.80 10.93 -0.88
C MET A 496 -21.08 10.72 -1.70
N LEU A 497 -21.32 9.47 -2.11
CA LEU A 497 -22.52 8.99 -2.83
C LEU A 497 -23.62 8.47 -1.89
N ALA A 498 -23.50 8.69 -0.58
CA ALA A 498 -24.49 8.34 0.44
C ALA A 498 -24.80 6.83 0.60
N HIS A 499 -23.86 5.94 0.29
CA HIS A 499 -24.05 4.49 0.50
C HIS A 499 -24.08 4.06 1.99
N GLY A 500 -23.64 4.89 2.94
CA GLY A 500 -23.66 4.56 4.37
C GLY A 500 -22.69 3.45 4.78
N MET A 501 -21.54 3.37 4.12
CA MET A 501 -20.57 2.29 4.29
C MET A 501 -19.57 2.60 5.42
N GLU A 502 -19.53 1.76 6.45
CA GLU A 502 -18.50 1.85 7.48
C GLU A 502 -17.20 1.16 7.02
N ILE A 503 -16.05 1.71 7.45
CA ILE A 503 -14.76 1.04 7.26
C ILE A 503 -14.71 -0.29 8.03
N SER A 504 -14.39 -1.36 7.30
CA SER A 504 -14.20 -2.70 7.86
C SER A 504 -13.01 -3.38 7.17
N THR A 505 -11.86 -3.37 7.82
CA THR A 505 -10.62 -4.00 7.34
C THR A 505 -9.70 -4.33 8.51
N VAL A 506 -8.80 -5.27 8.30
CA VAL A 506 -7.67 -5.54 9.20
C VAL A 506 -6.46 -4.83 8.59
N PRO A 507 -5.81 -3.89 9.32
CA PRO A 507 -4.62 -3.25 8.79
C PRO A 507 -3.57 -4.29 8.43
N TYR A 508 -3.04 -4.19 7.20
CA TYR A 508 -2.03 -5.11 6.68
C TYR A 508 -0.85 -4.31 6.14
N LEU A 509 0.35 -4.63 6.63
CA LEU A 509 1.58 -3.91 6.35
C LEU A 509 2.70 -4.83 5.88
N TRP A 510 3.64 -4.25 5.13
CA TRP A 510 4.88 -4.94 4.78
C TRP A 510 6.06 -3.98 4.72
N THR A 511 7.24 -4.52 4.96
CA THR A 511 8.51 -3.88 4.65
C THR A 511 9.47 -4.93 4.08
N ALA A 512 10.35 -4.51 3.18
CA ALA A 512 11.28 -5.39 2.48
C ALA A 512 12.69 -4.80 2.53
N MET A 513 13.65 -5.59 3.02
CA MET A 513 15.04 -5.22 3.25
C MET A 513 15.92 -6.42 2.90
N PHE A 514 16.97 -6.23 2.10
CA PHE A 514 17.88 -7.31 1.68
C PHE A 514 17.18 -8.54 1.08
N GLY A 515 16.11 -8.32 0.31
CA GLY A 515 15.31 -9.40 -0.28
C GLY A 515 14.44 -10.19 0.72
N LYS A 516 14.49 -9.87 2.01
CA LYS A 516 13.61 -10.44 3.05
C LYS A 516 12.47 -9.48 3.34
N SER A 517 11.29 -10.03 3.64
CA SER A 517 10.09 -9.23 3.92
C SER A 517 9.50 -9.56 5.27
N ILE A 518 9.23 -8.51 6.06
CA ILE A 518 8.35 -8.61 7.23
C ILE A 518 6.94 -8.31 6.77
N ARG A 519 6.00 -9.19 7.10
CA ARG A 519 4.56 -8.97 6.92
C ARG A 519 3.94 -8.75 8.28
N TYR A 520 2.90 -7.93 8.32
CA TYR A 520 2.23 -7.57 9.57
C TYR A 520 0.74 -7.43 9.37
N ALA A 521 -0.07 -7.93 10.31
CA ALA A 521 -1.51 -7.72 10.33
C ALA A 521 -2.00 -7.35 11.73
N GLY A 522 -3.00 -6.47 11.82
CA GLY A 522 -3.60 -6.00 13.07
C GLY A 522 -3.13 -4.59 13.47
N HIS A 523 -3.31 -4.23 14.74
CA HIS A 523 -2.87 -2.95 15.28
C HIS A 523 -2.34 -3.12 16.70
N GLY A 524 -1.03 -3.35 16.78
CA GLY A 524 -0.33 -3.73 18.01
C GLY A 524 0.07 -2.56 18.91
N GLU A 525 -0.30 -1.31 18.62
CA GLU A 525 0.03 -0.19 19.50
C GLU A 525 -0.47 -0.46 20.93
N GLY A 526 0.47 -0.42 21.88
CA GLY A 526 0.23 -0.66 23.30
C GLY A 526 0.29 -2.13 23.74
N PHE A 527 0.77 -3.05 22.90
CA PHE A 527 1.05 -4.45 23.29
C PHE A 527 1.93 -4.51 24.55
N ASP A 528 1.79 -5.55 25.35
CA ASP A 528 2.56 -5.78 26.59
C ASP A 528 3.41 -7.04 26.57
N ASP A 529 3.18 -7.97 25.64
CA ASP A 529 4.02 -9.15 25.43
C ASP A 529 4.12 -9.55 23.95
N VAL A 530 5.13 -10.36 23.63
CA VAL A 530 5.39 -10.90 22.29
C VAL A 530 5.73 -12.38 22.38
N VAL A 531 4.80 -13.21 21.90
CA VAL A 531 5.01 -14.65 21.76
C VAL A 531 5.68 -14.92 20.41
N ILE A 532 6.82 -15.60 20.42
CA ILE A 532 7.62 -15.86 19.22
C ILE A 532 7.66 -17.36 18.97
N GLN A 533 7.30 -17.73 17.75
CA GLN A 533 7.43 -19.08 17.23
C GLN A 533 8.44 -19.10 16.08
N GLY A 534 9.24 -20.16 15.99
CA GLY A 534 10.35 -20.26 15.04
C GLY A 534 11.65 -19.67 15.59
N ASP A 535 12.53 -19.24 14.69
CA ASP A 535 13.90 -18.84 15.00
C ASP A 535 14.21 -17.43 14.48
N LEU A 536 14.58 -16.54 15.40
CA LEU A 536 14.95 -15.15 15.11
C LEU A 536 16.34 -15.04 14.46
N ASP A 537 17.29 -15.91 14.82
CA ASP A 537 18.64 -15.92 14.23
C ASP A 537 18.60 -16.42 12.78
N GLU A 538 17.73 -17.38 12.46
CA GLU A 538 17.48 -17.81 11.07
C GLU A 538 16.56 -16.86 10.29
N LEU A 539 15.99 -15.85 10.96
CA LEU A 539 14.99 -14.94 10.38
C LEU A 539 13.79 -15.68 9.77
N LYS A 540 13.37 -16.77 10.44
CA LYS A 540 12.22 -17.61 10.08
C LYS A 540 11.32 -17.73 11.30
N PHE A 541 10.45 -16.74 11.48
CA PHE A 541 9.66 -16.61 12.70
C PHE A 541 8.28 -16.02 12.46
N VAL A 542 7.42 -16.23 13.46
CA VAL A 542 6.15 -15.54 13.68
C VAL A 542 6.21 -14.88 15.05
N ALA A 543 5.81 -13.61 15.13
CA ALA A 543 5.71 -12.86 16.37
C ALA A 543 4.26 -12.42 16.57
N PHE A 544 3.61 -12.95 17.59
CA PHE A 544 2.26 -12.57 18.01
C PHE A 544 2.36 -11.52 19.11
N TYR A 545 1.81 -10.34 18.86
CA TYR A 545 1.79 -9.23 19.82
C TYR A 545 0.50 -9.27 20.61
N THR A 546 0.62 -9.32 21.93
CA THR A 546 -0.54 -9.46 22.82
C THR A 546 -0.79 -8.22 23.65
N LYS A 547 -2.06 -7.99 23.96
CA LYS A 547 -2.50 -7.06 24.99
C LYS A 547 -3.29 -7.85 26.01
N SER A 548 -2.74 -8.02 27.21
CA SER A 548 -3.28 -8.98 28.18
C SER A 548 -3.36 -10.39 27.54
N ASP A 549 -4.54 -10.99 27.47
CA ASP A 549 -4.75 -12.33 26.89
C ASP A 549 -5.08 -12.30 25.38
N GLU A 550 -5.19 -11.14 24.73
CA GLU A 550 -5.62 -11.06 23.33
C GLU A 550 -4.45 -10.79 22.36
N VAL A 551 -4.37 -11.52 21.26
CA VAL A 551 -3.48 -11.21 20.14
C VAL A 551 -4.05 -10.03 19.36
N VAL A 552 -3.36 -8.88 19.42
CA VAL A 552 -3.78 -7.63 18.78
C VAL A 552 -3.10 -7.38 17.44
N ALA A 553 -1.99 -8.09 17.17
CA ALA A 553 -1.30 -8.09 15.90
C ALA A 553 -0.39 -9.31 15.73
N VAL A 554 0.03 -9.56 14.49
CA VAL A 554 1.03 -10.58 14.15
C VAL A 554 2.04 -10.00 13.16
N ALA A 555 3.30 -10.39 13.30
CA ALA A 555 4.33 -10.20 12.28
C ALA A 555 4.94 -11.54 11.89
N SER A 556 5.45 -11.67 10.66
CA SER A 556 6.27 -12.81 10.27
C SER A 556 7.37 -12.42 9.30
N MET A 557 8.45 -13.19 9.32
CA MET A 557 9.47 -13.21 8.27
C MET A 557 9.70 -14.66 7.84
N ASN A 558 9.67 -14.92 6.53
CA ASN A 558 9.84 -16.26 5.92
C ASN A 558 8.92 -17.35 6.50
N TYR A 559 7.71 -16.97 6.91
CA TYR A 559 6.73 -17.87 7.55
C TYR A 559 5.33 -17.71 6.94
N ASP A 560 5.25 -17.69 5.63
CA ASP A 560 4.00 -17.41 4.94
C ASP A 560 3.13 -18.65 4.78
N PRO A 561 1.80 -18.53 4.76
CA PRO A 561 1.01 -17.29 4.75
C PRO A 561 0.40 -16.94 6.12
N ILE A 562 1.09 -17.19 7.24
CA ILE A 562 0.49 -17.10 8.59
C ILE A 562 -0.16 -15.74 8.89
N VAL A 563 0.46 -14.63 8.48
CA VAL A 563 -0.07 -13.29 8.70
C VAL A 563 -1.39 -13.08 7.96
N SER A 564 -1.54 -13.64 6.75
CA SER A 564 -2.80 -13.63 6.02
C SER A 564 -3.86 -14.52 6.69
N LYS A 565 -3.46 -15.67 7.26
CA LYS A 565 -4.40 -16.54 8.00
C LYS A 565 -4.96 -15.83 9.23
N VAL A 566 -4.07 -15.23 10.04
CA VAL A 566 -4.46 -14.44 11.22
C VAL A 566 -5.34 -13.25 10.81
N ALA A 567 -5.00 -12.54 9.72
CA ALA A 567 -5.83 -11.45 9.22
C ALA A 567 -7.26 -11.89 8.88
N GLU A 568 -7.46 -13.09 8.30
CA GLU A 568 -8.80 -13.64 8.06
C GLU A 568 -9.54 -14.00 9.36
N VAL A 569 -8.83 -14.49 10.38
CA VAL A 569 -9.43 -14.75 11.70
C VAL A 569 -9.90 -13.46 12.35
N LEU A 570 -9.05 -12.42 12.35
CA LEU A 570 -9.38 -11.09 12.88
C LEU A 570 -10.52 -10.44 12.09
N ALA A 571 -10.51 -10.54 10.75
CA ALA A 571 -11.57 -10.02 9.90
C ALA A 571 -12.92 -10.72 10.12
N ALA A 572 -12.90 -11.97 10.58
CA ALA A 572 -14.11 -12.70 10.97
C ALA A 572 -14.65 -12.29 12.36
N GLY A 573 -14.02 -11.33 13.05
CA GLY A 573 -14.42 -10.88 14.39
C GLY A 573 -14.08 -11.89 15.48
N ARG A 574 -13.19 -12.86 15.21
CA ARG A 574 -12.75 -13.85 16.20
C ARG A 574 -11.51 -13.34 16.93
N THR A 575 -11.50 -13.52 18.25
CA THR A 575 -10.34 -13.25 19.09
C THR A 575 -9.41 -14.47 19.09
N ILE A 576 -8.11 -14.23 18.98
CA ILE A 576 -7.07 -15.23 19.21
C ILE A 576 -6.49 -14.94 20.60
N ARG A 577 -6.43 -15.94 21.47
CA ARG A 577 -5.89 -15.75 22.82
C ARG A 577 -4.40 -16.04 22.85
N LYS A 578 -3.71 -15.47 23.85
CA LYS A 578 -2.27 -15.66 24.05
C LYS A 578 -1.93 -17.15 24.19
N ARG A 579 -2.69 -17.87 25.01
CA ARG A 579 -2.55 -19.32 25.21
C ARG A 579 -2.68 -20.17 23.94
N ASP A 580 -3.31 -19.64 22.88
CA ASP A 580 -3.53 -20.36 21.62
C ASP A 580 -2.30 -20.28 20.70
N VAL A 581 -1.35 -19.39 21.02
CA VAL A 581 -0.13 -19.11 20.23
C VAL A 581 1.16 -19.27 21.03
N GLU A 582 1.09 -19.54 22.33
CA GLU A 582 2.18 -20.09 23.16
C GLU A 582 2.42 -21.55 22.79
#